data_AF-A0A956S5V7-F1
#
_entry.id   AF-A0A956S5V7-F1
#
_cell.length_a   1.000
_cell.length_b   1.000
_cell.length_c   1.000
_cell.angle_alpha   90.00
_cell.angle_beta   90.00
_cell.angle_gamma   90.00
#
_symmetry.space_group_name_H-M   'P 1'
#
loop_
_entity.id
_entity.type
_entity.pdbx_description
1 polymer ?
#
loop_
_entity_poly.entity_id
_entity_poly.type
_entity_poly.pdbx_seq_one_letter_code
_entity_poly.pdbx_strand_id
1 'polypeptide(L)'
;MTLKDFKDVMQLIDKADQRNSSMYDAGIDTFVYSDIYHDIISRLFKEIFSDEGWEWIAYYLYEIPMFKDEKEFYATRGDGSPIYLRNVEELYNYLKECGYGVFGTAV
;
A
#
# COMPACT_ATOMS: atom_id res chain seq x y z
N MET A 1 -2.42 13.00 6.58
CA MET A 1 -2.97 12.56 5.28
C MET A 1 -4.47 12.36 5.38
N THR A 2 -5.25 12.85 4.42
CA THR A 2 -6.70 12.55 4.33
C THR A 2 -6.93 11.23 3.59
N LEU A 3 -8.13 10.64 3.71
CA LEU A 3 -8.48 9.44 2.92
C LEU A 3 -8.38 9.71 1.41
N LYS A 4 -8.77 10.91 0.98
CA LYS A 4 -8.69 11.30 -0.43
C LYS A 4 -7.24 11.31 -0.91
N ASP A 5 -6.35 11.99 -0.20
CA ASP A 5 -4.93 12.07 -0.58
C ASP A 5 -4.29 10.68 -0.57
N PHE A 6 -4.62 9.85 0.42
CA PHE A 6 -4.14 8.48 0.49
C PHE A 6 -4.62 7.66 -0.73
N LYS A 7 -5.91 7.71 -1.06
CA LYS A 7 -6.46 7.05 -2.26
C LYS A 7 -5.77 7.54 -3.53
N ASP A 8 -5.57 8.85 -3.67
CA ASP A 8 -4.93 9.45 -4.84
C ASP A 8 -3.48 8.95 -5.00
N VAL A 9 -2.70 8.88 -3.91
CA VAL A 9 -1.33 8.37 -3.95
C VAL A 9 -1.29 6.87 -4.24
N MET A 10 -2.14 6.07 -3.59
CA MET A 10 -2.19 4.62 -3.83
C MET A 10 -2.57 4.28 -5.29
N GLN A 11 -3.46 5.07 -5.91
CA GLN A 11 -3.77 4.94 -7.33
C GLN A 11 -2.60 5.31 -8.25
N LEU A 12 -1.77 6.27 -7.87
CA LEU A 12 -0.58 6.62 -8.64
C LEU A 12 0.47 5.50 -8.58
N ILE A 13 0.63 4.87 -7.41
CA ILE A 13 1.53 3.72 -7.24
C ILE A 13 1.06 2.55 -8.11
N ASP A 14 -0.22 2.17 -8.03
CA ASP A 14 -0.80 1.09 -8.85
C ASP A 14 -0.66 1.36 -10.36
N LYS A 15 -0.91 2.59 -10.81
CA LYS A 15 -0.68 2.98 -12.21
C LYS A 15 0.79 2.90 -12.63
N ALA A 16 1.72 3.21 -11.73
CA ALA A 16 3.14 3.11 -12.02
C ALA A 16 3.56 1.64 -12.14
N ASP A 17 3.08 0.79 -11.24
CA ASP A 17 3.33 -0.66 -11.27
C ASP A 17 2.79 -1.32 -12.54
N GLN A 18 1.54 -1.06 -12.91
CA GLN A 18 0.94 -1.56 -14.16
C GLN A 18 1.74 -1.14 -15.40
N ARG A 19 2.27 0.10 -15.41
CA ARG A 19 3.13 0.57 -16.51
C ARG A 19 4.47 -0.14 -16.53
N ASN A 20 5.10 -0.33 -15.37
CA ASN A 20 6.36 -1.07 -15.26
C ASN A 20 6.18 -2.53 -15.71
N SER A 21 5.12 -3.21 -15.29
CA SER A 21 4.77 -4.55 -15.77
C SER A 21 4.59 -4.58 -17.29
N SER A 22 3.86 -3.62 -17.86
CA SER A 22 3.66 -3.53 -19.31
C SER A 22 4.95 -3.32 -20.09
N MET A 23 5.89 -2.52 -19.55
CA MET A 23 7.21 -2.30 -20.14
C MET A 23 8.08 -3.56 -20.06
N TYR A 24 8.06 -4.24 -18.91
CA TYR A 24 8.76 -5.51 -18.71
C TYR A 24 8.26 -6.58 -19.70
N ASP A 25 6.94 -6.72 -19.86
CA ASP A 25 6.33 -7.63 -20.83
C ASP A 25 6.71 -7.31 -22.29
N ALA A 26 7.03 -6.04 -22.59
CA ALA A 26 7.54 -5.59 -23.88
C ALA A 26 9.07 -5.78 -24.05
N GLY A 27 9.74 -6.37 -23.06
CA GLY A 27 11.20 -6.57 -23.05
C GLY A 27 12.01 -5.32 -22.75
N ILE A 28 11.39 -4.28 -22.19
CA ILE A 28 12.06 -3.06 -21.76
C ILE A 28 12.40 -3.18 -20.27
N ASP A 29 13.70 -3.20 -19.96
CA ASP A 29 14.17 -3.21 -18.57
C ASP A 29 14.07 -1.81 -17.96
N THR A 30 13.18 -1.68 -16.97
CA THR A 30 13.03 -0.46 -16.15
C THR A 30 13.35 -0.68 -14.68
N PHE A 31 13.96 -1.81 -14.29
CA PHE A 31 14.13 -2.19 -12.87
C PHE A 31 14.87 -1.12 -12.06
N VAL A 32 16.03 -0.66 -12.56
CA VAL A 32 16.81 0.36 -11.84
C VAL A 32 16.02 1.66 -11.68
N TYR A 33 15.24 2.04 -12.69
CA TYR A 33 14.40 3.22 -12.63
C TYR A 33 13.28 3.04 -11.61
N SER A 34 12.54 1.92 -11.66
CA SER A 34 11.43 1.65 -10.73
C SER A 34 11.90 1.56 -9.28
N ASP A 35 13.05 0.95 -9.02
CA ASP A 35 13.62 0.80 -7.68
C ASP A 35 13.91 2.16 -7.04
N ILE A 36 14.46 3.11 -7.81
CA ILE A 36 14.74 4.47 -7.31
C ILE A 36 13.44 5.17 -6.88
N TYR A 37 12.36 5.06 -7.67
CA TYR A 37 11.08 5.65 -7.29
C TYR A 37 10.46 4.94 -6.10
N HIS A 38 10.60 3.61 -6.01
CA HIS A 38 10.13 2.86 -4.85
C HIS A 38 10.83 3.31 -3.57
N ASP A 39 12.16 3.50 -3.61
CA ASP A 39 12.95 4.02 -2.50
C ASP A 39 12.53 5.42 -2.07
N ILE A 40 12.29 6.32 -3.04
CA ILE A 40 11.81 7.69 -2.77
C ILE A 40 10.44 7.63 -2.08
N ILE A 41 9.50 6.84 -2.60
CA ILE A 41 8.16 6.70 -2.03
C ILE A 41 8.24 6.11 -0.62
N SER A 42 9.02 5.04 -0.42
CA SER A 42 9.21 4.42 0.90
C SER A 42 9.73 5.42 1.93
N ARG A 43 10.76 6.21 1.57
CA ARG A 43 11.31 7.26 2.44
C ARG A 43 10.27 8.31 2.80
N LEU A 44 9.51 8.80 1.83
CA LEU A 44 8.46 9.81 2.08
C LEU A 44 7.32 9.24 2.93
N PHE A 45 6.94 7.99 2.72
CA PHE A 45 5.88 7.33 3.49
C PHE A 45 6.29 7.14 4.94
N LYS A 46 7.55 6.80 5.22
CA LYS A 46 8.07 6.65 6.59
C LYS A 46 8.10 7.96 7.40
N GLU A 47 8.00 9.12 6.75
CA GLU A 47 7.81 10.40 7.45
C GLU A 47 6.35 10.63 7.88
N ILE A 48 5.40 9.89 7.30
CA ILE A 48 3.96 10.05 7.52
C ILE A 48 3.42 8.91 8.38
N PHE A 49 3.94 7.70 8.19
CA PHE A 49 3.52 6.47 8.84
C PHE A 49 4.65 5.92 9.72
N SER A 50 4.29 5.19 10.78
CA SER A 50 5.28 4.44 11.56
C SER A 50 5.91 3.33 10.69
N ASP A 51 7.00 2.74 11.17
CA ASP A 51 7.62 1.59 10.49
C ASP A 51 6.60 0.45 10.32
N GLU A 52 5.82 0.14 11.36
CA GLU A 52 4.73 -0.86 11.27
C GLU A 52 3.64 -0.43 10.27
N GLY A 53 3.31 0.87 10.22
CA GLY A 53 2.37 1.39 9.24
C GLY A 53 2.85 1.20 7.80
N TRP A 54 4.14 1.45 7.56
CA TRP A 54 4.77 1.18 6.28
C TRP A 54 4.74 -0.30 5.93
N GLU A 55 5.02 -1.20 6.88
CA GLU A 55 4.94 -2.64 6.65
C GLU A 55 3.54 -3.07 6.21
N TRP A 56 2.48 -2.54 6.82
CA TRP A 56 1.10 -2.81 6.39
C TRP A 56 0.78 -2.26 5.00
N ILE A 57 1.34 -1.10 4.63
CA ILE A 57 1.18 -0.53 3.29
C ILE A 57 1.93 -1.37 2.26
N ALA A 58 3.17 -1.80 2.56
CA ALA A 58 3.96 -2.67 1.69
C ALA A 58 3.28 -4.02 1.50
N TYR A 59 2.77 -4.63 2.59
CA TYR A 59 1.95 -5.84 2.55
C TYR A 59 0.73 -5.65 1.64
N TYR A 60 0.04 -4.52 1.76
CA TYR A 60 -1.09 -4.20 0.89
C TYR A 60 -0.71 -4.13 -0.59
N LEU A 61 0.41 -3.49 -0.92
CA LEU A 61 0.85 -3.30 -2.30
C LEU A 61 1.37 -4.58 -2.94
N TYR A 62 2.11 -5.39 -2.18
CA TYR A 62 2.91 -6.48 -2.76
C TYR A 62 2.33 -7.87 -2.50
N GLU A 63 1.64 -8.08 -1.38
CA GLU A 63 1.18 -9.41 -0.99
C GLU A 63 -0.31 -9.58 -1.29
N ILE A 64 -1.17 -8.60 -0.99
CA ILE A 64 -2.62 -8.70 -1.26
C ILE A 64 -2.95 -9.09 -2.70
N PRO A 65 -2.30 -8.55 -3.75
CA PRO A 65 -2.58 -8.95 -5.12
C PRO A 65 -2.35 -10.45 -5.39
N MET A 66 -1.46 -11.10 -4.63
CA MET A 66 -1.21 -12.54 -4.74
C MET A 66 -2.38 -13.39 -4.23
N PHE A 67 -3.21 -12.82 -3.35
CA PHE A 67 -4.36 -13.47 -2.74
C PHE A 67 -5.70 -13.08 -3.36
N LYS A 68 -5.69 -12.31 -4.47
CA LYS A 68 -6.93 -11.80 -5.11
C LYS A 68 -7.89 -12.90 -5.55
N ASP A 69 -7.37 -14.09 -5.85
CA ASP A 69 -8.14 -15.25 -6.32
C ASP A 69 -8.53 -16.20 -5.17
N GLU A 70 -8.08 -15.92 -3.95
CA GLU A 70 -8.47 -16.68 -2.76
C GLU A 70 -9.92 -16.38 -2.38
N LYS A 71 -10.66 -17.42 -1.99
CA LYS A 71 -12.07 -17.29 -1.60
C LYS A 71 -12.25 -16.42 -0.36
N GLU A 72 -11.26 -16.44 0.53
CA GLU A 72 -11.21 -15.60 1.72
C GLU A 72 -9.75 -15.37 2.11
N PHE A 73 -9.40 -14.10 2.33
CA PHE A 73 -8.06 -13.70 2.77
C PHE A 73 -8.14 -12.57 3.80
N TYR A 74 -7.45 -12.74 4.92
CA TYR A 74 -7.29 -11.75 5.97
C TYR A 74 -5.99 -12.01 6.74
N ALA A 75 -5.40 -10.94 7.26
CA ALA A 75 -4.40 -11.08 8.33
C ALA A 75 -5.10 -11.29 9.68
N THR A 76 -4.41 -11.75 10.70
CA THR A 76 -5.01 -12.02 12.01
C THR A 76 -4.43 -11.11 13.08
N ARG A 77 -5.28 -10.53 13.92
CA ARG A 77 -4.86 -9.79 15.12
C ARG A 77 -4.32 -10.75 16.18
N GLY A 78 -3.64 -10.21 17.18
CA GLY A 78 -3.12 -11.01 18.31
C GLY A 78 -4.20 -11.75 19.12
N ASP A 79 -5.45 -11.31 19.05
CA ASP A 79 -6.60 -11.96 19.70
C ASP A 79 -7.33 -12.99 18.82
N GLY A 80 -6.85 -13.23 17.59
CA GLY A 80 -7.46 -14.14 16.63
C GLY A 80 -8.53 -13.52 15.74
N SER A 81 -8.88 -12.25 15.92
CA SER A 81 -9.86 -11.58 15.06
C SER A 81 -9.27 -11.22 13.68
N PRO A 82 -10.08 -11.22 12.60
CA PRO A 82 -9.58 -10.96 11.25
C PRO A 82 -9.33 -9.48 10.99
N ILE A 83 -8.31 -9.21 10.16
CA ILE A 83 -7.97 -7.91 9.57
C ILE A 83 -8.22 -8.01 8.07
N TYR A 84 -9.30 -7.39 7.61
CA TYR A 84 -9.62 -7.32 6.19
C TYR A 84 -8.97 -6.10 5.55
N LEU A 85 -8.26 -6.33 4.45
CA LEU A 85 -7.56 -5.31 3.66
C LEU A 85 -7.93 -5.44 2.17
N ARG A 86 -9.22 -5.48 1.87
CA ARG A 86 -9.73 -5.80 0.51
C ARG A 86 -9.68 -4.61 -0.44
N ASN A 87 -9.53 -3.41 0.11
CA ASN A 87 -9.44 -2.17 -0.63
C ASN A 87 -8.66 -1.10 0.16
N VAL A 88 -8.28 -0.02 -0.54
CA VAL A 88 -7.46 1.07 0.00
C VAL A 88 -8.13 1.77 1.21
N GLU A 89 -9.47 1.79 1.26
CA GLU A 89 -10.19 2.40 2.37
C GLU A 89 -10.12 1.57 3.65
N GLU A 90 -10.21 0.24 3.52
CA GLU A 90 -9.99 -0.69 4.64
C GLU A 90 -8.56 -0.57 5.19
N LEU A 91 -7.55 -0.48 4.31
CA LEU A 91 -6.18 -0.20 4.72
C LEU A 91 -6.07 1.13 5.48
N TYR A 92 -6.61 2.22 4.92
CA TYR A 92 -6.56 3.53 5.57
C TYR A 92 -7.20 3.52 6.95
N ASN A 93 -8.38 2.91 7.07
CA ASN A 93 -9.10 2.82 8.33
C ASN A 93 -8.33 1.99 9.35
N TYR A 94 -7.72 0.89 8.93
CA TYR A 94 -6.89 0.05 9.79
C TYR A 94 -5.64 0.79 10.30
N LEU A 95 -4.90 1.47 9.42
CA LEU A 95 -3.74 2.28 9.80
C LEU A 95 -4.13 3.39 10.79
N LYS A 96 -5.29 4.02 10.56
CA LYS A 96 -5.85 5.05 11.45
C LYS A 96 -6.26 4.50 12.81
N GLU A 97 -6.93 3.35 12.85
CA GLU A 97 -7.33 2.67 14.09
C GLU A 97 -6.13 2.34 14.96
N CYS A 98 -5.04 1.85 14.34
CA CYS A 98 -3.83 1.46 15.04
C CYS A 98 -2.91 2.65 15.39
N GLY A 99 -3.22 3.86 14.92
CA GLY A 99 -2.38 5.04 15.13
C GLY A 99 -1.05 4.99 14.38
N TYR A 100 -0.98 4.25 13.27
CA TYR A 100 0.25 4.03 12.50
C TYR A 100 0.59 5.17 11.52
N GLY A 101 0.03 6.37 11.70
CA GLY A 101 0.39 7.51 10.88
C GLY A 101 -0.30 8.81 11.26
N VAL A 102 0.14 9.88 10.61
CA VAL A 102 -0.40 11.22 10.80
C VAL A 102 -1.62 11.41 9.89
N PHE A 103 -2.81 11.22 10.44
CA PHE A 103 -4.07 11.39 9.71
C PHE A 103 -4.65 12.79 9.91
N GLY A 104 -5.03 13.44 8.81
CA GLY A 104 -5.69 14.75 8.87
C GLY A 104 -7.17 14.59 9.17
N THR A 105 -7.78 15.56 9.86
CA THR A 105 -9.23 15.69 9.88
C THR A 105 -9.70 16.16 8.51
N ALA A 106 -10.74 15.53 7.95
CA ALA A 106 -11.43 16.11 6.79
C ALA A 106 -11.91 17.50 7.18
N VAL A 107 -11.47 18.52 6.45
CA VAL A 107 -11.95 19.91 6.58
C VAL A 107 -13.31 20.01 5.90
#